data_AF-A0A837NV69-F1
#
_entry.id   AF-A0A837NV69-F1
#
_cell.length_a   1.000
_cell.length_b   1.000
_cell.length_c   1.000
_cell.angle_alpha   90.00
_cell.angle_beta   90.00
_cell.angle_gamma   90.00
#
_symmetry.space_group_name_H-M   'P 1'
#
loop_
_entity.id
_entity.type
_entity.pdbx_description
1 polymer ?
#
loop_
_entity_poly.entity_id
_entity_poly.type
_entity_poly.pdbx_seq_one_letter_code
_entity_poly.pdbx_strand_id
1 'polypeptide(L)'
;MNNKTNTAIFVVLLGVLVGWLSIFIPKSHLEGHYLANTASIINPSNNMIHNQSSINIEFKKNDSYDLLYVSTKQVGFTSSGSYSVTQHDISLDENQHQQIIPNRELSFYEKVMISEGSTLSSDAMPYIPLNREEFLLVTRYGMIHFCKKVVCSELSTYSNDIPDVDMN
;
A
#
# COMPACT_ATOMS: atom_id res chain seq x y z
N MET A 1 56.69 4.03 -10.74
CA MET A 1 55.36 3.39 -10.89
C MET A 1 54.61 4.13 -12.00
N ASN A 2 54.13 3.41 -13.01
CA ASN A 2 53.61 4.01 -14.26
C ASN A 2 52.21 4.59 -14.04
N ASN A 3 51.91 5.74 -14.64
CA ASN A 3 50.67 6.50 -14.39
C ASN A 3 49.41 5.65 -14.62
N LYS A 4 49.46 4.75 -15.61
CA LYS A 4 48.40 3.77 -15.93
C LYS A 4 48.13 2.74 -14.82
N THR A 5 49.17 2.32 -14.09
CA THR A 5 49.04 1.34 -13.00
C THR A 5 48.37 1.96 -11.79
N ASN A 6 48.66 3.24 -11.51
CA ASN A 6 47.99 4.00 -10.45
C ASN A 6 46.51 4.24 -10.77
N THR A 7 46.15 4.49 -12.04
CA THR A 7 44.75 4.67 -12.45
C THR A 7 43.95 3.38 -12.26
N ALA A 8 44.51 2.23 -12.64
CA ALA A 8 43.84 0.93 -12.51
C ALA A 8 43.58 0.58 -11.03
N ILE A 9 44.57 0.79 -10.16
CA ILE A 9 44.44 0.56 -8.71
C ILE A 9 43.36 1.47 -8.12
N PHE A 10 43.29 2.73 -8.55
CA PHE A 10 42.29 3.68 -8.08
C PHE A 10 40.86 3.27 -8.47
N VAL A 11 40.66 2.79 -9.71
CA VAL A 11 39.34 2.31 -10.18
C VAL A 11 38.87 1.09 -9.39
N VAL A 12 39.78 0.15 -9.11
CA VAL A 12 39.46 -1.04 -8.30
C VAL A 12 39.08 -0.64 -6.87
N LEU A 13 39.86 0.24 -6.24
CA LEU A 13 39.56 0.76 -4.90
C LEU A 13 38.22 1.50 -4.87
N LEU A 14 37.93 2.31 -5.88
CA LEU A 14 36.66 3.04 -5.99
C LEU A 14 35.49 2.07 -6.16
N GLY A 15 35.63 1.02 -6.99
CA GLY A 15 34.61 -0.01 -7.18
C GLY A 15 34.30 -0.80 -5.90
N VAL A 16 35.34 -1.17 -5.14
CA VAL A 16 35.17 -1.83 -3.83
C VAL A 16 34.49 -0.89 -2.84
N LEU A 17 34.85 0.40 -2.83
CA LEU A 17 34.30 1.38 -1.91
C LEU A 17 32.82 1.68 -2.22
N VAL A 18 32.46 1.81 -3.50
CA VAL A 18 31.06 1.97 -3.95
C VAL A 18 30.24 0.70 -3.65
N GLY A 19 30.80 -0.49 -3.90
CA GLY A 19 30.13 -1.76 -3.59
C GLY A 19 29.96 -2.02 -2.09
N TRP A 20 30.85 -1.48 -1.25
CA TRP A 20 30.68 -1.52 0.20
C TRP A 20 29.61 -0.51 0.66
N LEU A 21 29.64 0.71 0.14
CA LEU A 21 28.66 1.75 0.48
C LEU A 21 27.23 1.35 0.15
N SER A 22 27.00 0.54 -0.89
CA SER A 22 25.66 0.06 -1.26
C SER A 22 25.04 -0.90 -0.22
N ILE A 23 25.86 -1.59 0.60
CA ILE A 23 25.38 -2.44 1.70
C ILE A 23 24.72 -1.60 2.80
N PHE A 24 25.15 -0.35 2.97
CA PHE A 24 24.62 0.55 3.98
C PHE A 24 23.39 1.34 3.51
N ILE A 25 22.93 1.14 2.28
CA ILE A 25 21.66 1.71 1.83
C ILE A 25 20.54 0.88 2.48
N PRO A 26 19.80 1.43 3.46
CA PRO A 26 18.71 0.70 4.08
C PRO A 26 17.67 0.40 3.00
N LYS A 27 17.45 -0.87 2.70
CA LYS A 27 16.26 -1.27 1.95
C LYS A 27 15.06 -0.94 2.84
N SER A 28 14.20 -0.04 2.37
CA SER A 28 12.91 0.23 3.00
C SER A 28 12.06 -1.03 2.82
N HIS A 29 12.11 -1.94 3.80
CA HIS A 29 11.30 -3.15 3.76
C HIS A 29 10.03 -2.92 4.57
N LEU A 30 8.91 -2.82 3.86
CA LEU A 30 7.61 -3.09 4.45
C LEU A 30 7.51 -4.59 4.66
N GLU A 31 7.22 -5.00 5.90
CA GLU A 31 6.98 -6.39 6.26
C GLU A 31 5.81 -6.47 7.25
N GLY A 32 4.99 -7.52 7.12
CA GLY A 32 3.91 -7.85 8.04
C GLY A 32 2.54 -7.39 7.55
N HIS A 33 1.55 -7.50 8.46
CA HIS A 33 0.16 -7.16 8.18
C HIS A 33 -0.15 -5.70 8.53
N TYR A 34 -0.73 -4.98 7.58
CA TYR A 34 -1.19 -3.61 7.72
C TYR A 34 -2.69 -3.52 7.47
N LEU A 35 -3.35 -2.64 8.21
CA LEU A 35 -4.77 -2.34 8.12
C LEU A 35 -4.96 -0.88 7.75
N ALA A 36 -5.97 -0.61 6.92
CA ALA A 36 -6.48 0.72 6.66
C ALA A 36 -8.02 0.71 6.69
N ASN A 37 -8.60 1.64 7.45
CA ASN A 37 -10.04 1.90 7.45
C ASN A 37 -10.25 3.25 6.78
N THR A 38 -10.63 3.22 5.51
CA THR A 38 -10.79 4.44 4.73
C THR A 38 -12.24 4.85 4.66
N ALA A 39 -12.47 6.16 4.74
CA ALA A 39 -13.76 6.76 4.44
C ALA A 39 -13.53 7.86 3.41
N SER A 40 -14.16 7.75 2.25
CA SER A 40 -14.15 8.77 1.22
C SER A 40 -15.56 9.15 0.81
N ILE A 41 -15.72 10.42 0.45
CA ILE A 41 -16.96 10.96 -0.09
C ILE A 41 -16.66 11.38 -1.53
N ILE A 42 -17.36 10.76 -2.46
CA ILE A 42 -17.29 11.12 -3.88
C ILE A 42 -18.57 11.85 -4.20
N ASN A 43 -18.45 13.10 -4.65
CA ASN A 43 -19.57 14.00 -4.86
C ASN A 43 -19.76 14.36 -6.35
N PRO A 44 -20.21 13.43 -7.21
CA PRO A 44 -20.68 13.78 -8.53
C PRO A 44 -21.90 14.68 -8.41
N SER A 45 -22.13 15.53 -9.42
CA SER A 45 -23.05 16.66 -9.40
C SER A 45 -24.48 16.38 -8.89
N ASN A 46 -24.93 15.12 -8.95
CA ASN A 46 -26.30 14.73 -8.63
C ASN A 46 -26.43 13.67 -7.53
N ASN A 47 -25.34 13.11 -6.99
CA ASN A 47 -25.41 12.04 -5.98
C ASN A 47 -24.16 12.02 -5.09
N MET A 48 -24.32 11.96 -3.77
CA MET A 48 -23.19 11.76 -2.86
C MET A 48 -22.95 10.26 -2.66
N ILE A 49 -21.72 9.80 -2.89
CA ILE A 49 -21.30 8.41 -2.74
C ILE A 49 -20.37 8.33 -1.53
N HIS A 50 -20.83 7.68 -0.47
CA HIS A 50 -20.00 7.32 0.67
C HIS A 50 -19.33 5.98 0.38
N ASN A 51 -18.00 5.96 0.35
CA ASN A 51 -17.21 4.75 0.25
C ASN A 51 -16.43 4.57 1.54
N GLN A 52 -16.88 3.62 2.35
CA GLN A 52 -16.14 3.19 3.53
C GLN A 52 -15.64 1.78 3.25
N SER A 53 -14.34 1.57 3.43
CA SER A 53 -13.72 0.27 3.18
C SER A 53 -12.69 -0.08 4.24
N SER A 54 -12.65 -1.38 4.52
CA SER A 54 -11.58 -2.03 5.26
C SER A 54 -10.59 -2.61 4.25
N ILE A 55 -9.32 -2.30 4.43
CA ILE A 55 -8.22 -2.77 3.61
C ILE A 55 -7.25 -3.50 4.52
N ASN A 56 -6.87 -4.71 4.14
CA ASN A 56 -5.84 -5.49 4.82
C ASN A 56 -4.80 -5.90 3.79
N ILE A 57 -3.55 -5.52 4.00
CA ILE A 57 -2.44 -5.89 3.14
C ILE A 57 -1.33 -6.56 3.96
N GLU A 58 -0.87 -7.71 3.49
CA GLU A 58 0.29 -8.40 4.06
C GLU A 58 1.46 -8.28 3.09
N PHE A 59 2.58 -7.71 3.58
CA PHE A 59 3.85 -7.71 2.87
C PHE A 59 4.72 -8.86 3.37
N LYS A 60 4.94 -9.85 2.51
CA LYS A 60 5.67 -11.08 2.83
C LYS A 60 7.16 -10.92 2.56
N LYS A 61 7.99 -11.67 3.28
CA LYS A 61 9.46 -11.65 3.18
C LYS A 61 10.04 -11.97 1.81
N ASN A 62 9.26 -12.59 0.92
CA ASN A 62 9.65 -12.97 -0.43
C ASN A 62 9.25 -11.93 -1.49
N ASP A 63 9.09 -10.66 -1.08
CA ASP A 63 8.67 -9.55 -1.94
C ASP A 63 7.31 -9.79 -2.64
N SER A 64 6.42 -10.56 -1.99
CA SER A 64 5.03 -10.77 -2.43
C SER A 64 4.03 -10.16 -1.46
N TYR A 65 2.85 -9.84 -1.95
CA TYR A 65 1.78 -9.27 -1.14
C TYR A 65 0.46 -10.03 -1.31
N ASP A 66 -0.34 -10.04 -0.24
CA ASP A 66 -1.76 -10.38 -0.28
C ASP A 66 -2.57 -9.17 0.19
N LEU A 67 -3.63 -8.84 -0.54
CA LEU A 67 -4.49 -7.69 -0.30
C LEU A 67 -5.95 -8.13 -0.26
N LEU A 68 -6.68 -7.67 0.74
CA LEU A 68 -8.14 -7.77 0.84
C LEU A 68 -8.72 -6.36 0.97
N TYR A 69 -9.59 -5.99 0.04
CA TYR A 69 -10.39 -4.78 0.10
C TYR A 69 -11.86 -5.16 0.23
N VAL A 70 -12.56 -4.63 1.24
CA VAL A 70 -14.00 -4.85 1.43
C VAL A 70 -14.67 -3.54 1.80
N SER A 71 -15.67 -3.13 1.01
CA SER A 71 -16.54 -2.00 1.34
C SER A 71 -17.63 -2.39 2.36
N THR A 72 -18.21 -1.42 3.04
CA THR A 72 -19.36 -1.61 3.94
C THR A 72 -20.59 -2.22 3.25
N LYS A 73 -20.70 -2.08 1.93
CA LYS A 73 -21.76 -2.70 1.12
C LYS A 73 -21.44 -4.15 0.69
N GLN A 74 -20.43 -4.77 1.32
CA GLN A 74 -19.96 -6.14 1.10
C GLN A 74 -19.45 -6.40 -0.33
N VAL A 75 -19.12 -5.34 -1.06
CA VAL A 75 -18.46 -5.41 -2.37
C VAL A 75 -16.97 -5.27 -2.15
N GLY A 76 -16.15 -6.11 -2.77
CA GLY A 76 -14.72 -6.09 -2.54
C GLY A 76 -13.92 -6.88 -3.55
N PHE A 77 -12.64 -7.07 -3.28
CA PHE A 77 -11.76 -7.94 -4.04
C PHE A 77 -10.62 -8.45 -3.15
N THR A 78 -10.04 -9.57 -3.57
CA THR A 78 -8.71 -9.99 -3.13
C THR A 78 -7.73 -9.85 -4.27
N SER A 79 -6.53 -9.41 -3.96
CA SER A 79 -5.43 -9.22 -4.91
C SER A 79 -4.16 -9.82 -4.33
N SER A 80 -3.35 -10.46 -5.17
CA SER A 80 -2.00 -10.88 -4.76
C SER A 80 -1.01 -10.76 -5.90
N GLY A 81 0.26 -10.59 -5.54
CA GLY A 81 1.30 -10.29 -6.52
C GLY A 81 2.66 -10.04 -5.90
N SER A 82 3.53 -9.40 -6.68
CA SER A 82 4.84 -8.93 -6.20
C SER A 82 4.76 -7.46 -5.78
N TYR A 83 5.56 -7.07 -4.81
CA TYR A 83 5.71 -5.65 -4.46
C TYR A 83 7.17 -5.23 -4.48
N SER A 84 7.37 -3.95 -4.74
CA SER A 84 8.69 -3.32 -4.57
C SER A 84 8.53 -1.98 -3.87
N VAL A 85 9.48 -1.65 -3.00
CA VAL A 85 9.45 -0.43 -2.19
C VAL A 85 10.77 0.31 -2.37
N THR A 86 10.66 1.59 -2.66
CA THR A 86 11.78 2.53 -2.66
C THR A 86 11.68 3.45 -1.44
N GLN A 87 12.50 4.51 -1.39
CA GLN A 87 12.38 5.49 -0.30
C GLN A 87 11.09 6.31 -0.37
N HIS A 88 10.50 6.46 -1.56
CA HIS A 88 9.38 7.38 -1.79
C HIS A 88 8.17 6.72 -2.44
N ASP A 89 8.32 5.52 -2.99
CA ASP A 89 7.28 4.88 -3.79
C ASP A 89 7.14 3.40 -3.42
N ILE A 90 5.93 2.89 -3.59
CA ILE A 90 5.60 1.48 -3.56
C ILE A 90 4.91 1.09 -4.87
N SER A 91 5.32 -0.05 -5.42
CA SER A 91 4.70 -0.66 -6.59
C SER A 91 4.05 -1.97 -6.17
N LEU A 92 2.79 -2.17 -6.56
CA LEU A 92 2.08 -3.45 -6.41
C LEU A 92 1.81 -3.99 -7.81
N ASP A 93 2.53 -5.06 -8.17
CA ASP A 93 2.40 -5.76 -9.45
C ASP A 93 1.49 -6.97 -9.26
N GLU A 94 0.23 -6.80 -9.69
CA GLU A 94 -0.86 -7.75 -9.46
C GLU A 94 -0.78 -8.94 -10.42
N ASN A 95 -0.75 -10.15 -9.87
CA ASN A 95 -0.75 -11.40 -10.64
C ASN A 95 -2.07 -12.18 -10.51
N GLN A 96 -2.81 -11.94 -9.43
CA GLN A 96 -4.12 -12.56 -9.19
C GLN A 96 -5.10 -11.50 -8.68
N HIS A 97 -6.31 -11.51 -9.24
CA HIS A 97 -7.40 -10.63 -8.86
C HIS A 97 -8.71 -11.43 -8.78
N GLN A 98 -9.41 -11.37 -7.66
CA GLN A 98 -10.71 -12.02 -7.49
C GLN A 98 -11.72 -11.07 -6.85
N GLN A 99 -12.84 -10.87 -7.54
CA GLN A 99 -13.92 -10.01 -7.08
C GLN A 99 -14.82 -10.72 -6.06
N ILE A 100 -15.26 -9.95 -5.06
CA ILE A 100 -16.25 -10.35 -4.06
C ILE A 100 -17.55 -9.61 -4.40
N ILE A 101 -18.50 -10.35 -4.96
CA ILE A 101 -19.77 -9.82 -5.46
C ILE A 101 -20.92 -10.33 -4.57
N PRO A 102 -21.69 -9.44 -3.91
CA PRO A 102 -22.86 -9.82 -3.12
C PRO A 102 -24.04 -10.26 -4.02
N ASN A 103 -25.04 -10.90 -3.43
CA ASN A 103 -26.26 -11.33 -4.13
C ASN A 103 -27.23 -10.16 -4.40
N ARG A 104 -26.79 -9.18 -5.19
CA ARG A 104 -27.57 -8.04 -5.70
C ARG A 104 -26.89 -7.43 -6.92
N GLU A 105 -27.60 -6.58 -7.64
CA GLU A 105 -26.98 -5.80 -8.71
C GLU A 105 -26.00 -4.76 -8.13
N LEU A 106 -24.84 -4.65 -8.78
CA LEU A 106 -23.82 -3.66 -8.47
C LEU A 106 -24.07 -2.37 -9.27
N SER A 107 -23.98 -1.24 -8.58
CA SER A 107 -23.90 0.07 -9.24
C SER A 107 -22.64 0.18 -10.10
N PHE A 108 -22.64 1.10 -11.07
CA PHE A 108 -21.46 1.37 -11.89
C PHE A 108 -20.22 1.69 -11.05
N TYR A 109 -20.38 2.53 -10.01
CA TYR A 109 -19.29 2.90 -9.11
C TYR A 109 -18.70 1.68 -8.40
N GLU A 110 -19.55 0.79 -7.88
CA GLU A 110 -19.09 -0.43 -7.21
C GLU A 110 -18.32 -1.33 -8.17
N LYS A 111 -18.79 -1.48 -9.42
CA LYS A 111 -18.10 -2.24 -10.47
C LYS A 111 -16.71 -1.67 -10.78
N VAL A 112 -16.59 -0.34 -10.85
CA VAL A 112 -15.30 0.33 -11.09
C VAL A 112 -14.35 0.13 -9.90
N MET A 113 -14.84 0.24 -8.67
CA MET A 113 -14.00 0.13 -7.46
C MET A 113 -13.40 -1.26 -7.23
N ILE A 114 -14.03 -2.31 -7.77
CA ILE A 114 -13.53 -3.69 -7.66
C ILE A 114 -12.95 -4.20 -8.98
N SER A 115 -12.79 -3.35 -9.99
CA SER A 115 -12.07 -3.78 -11.18
C SER A 115 -10.58 -3.87 -10.88
N GLU A 116 -9.91 -4.78 -11.56
CA GLU A 116 -8.46 -4.88 -11.62
C GLU A 116 -7.84 -3.48 -11.89
N GLY A 117 -6.74 -3.15 -11.20
CA GLY A 117 -6.07 -1.85 -11.39
C GLY A 117 -6.74 -0.60 -10.76
N SER A 118 -7.94 -0.70 -10.18
CA SER A 118 -8.74 0.50 -9.86
C SER A 118 -8.34 1.25 -8.59
N THR A 119 -7.85 0.55 -7.56
CA THR A 119 -7.69 1.13 -6.21
C THR A 119 -6.26 1.14 -5.69
N LEU A 120 -5.49 0.08 -5.96
CA LEU A 120 -4.18 -0.14 -5.34
C LEU A 120 -3.13 -0.79 -6.27
N SER A 121 -3.47 -1.07 -7.53
CA SER A 121 -2.52 -1.63 -8.50
C SER A 121 -1.98 -0.49 -9.38
N SER A 122 -0.73 -0.11 -9.13
CA SER A 122 -0.03 0.96 -9.84
C SER A 122 1.48 0.79 -9.69
N ASP A 123 2.19 1.11 -10.78
CA ASP A 123 3.64 0.90 -10.91
C ASP A 123 4.50 1.79 -10.01
N ALA A 124 3.95 2.84 -9.40
CA ALA A 124 4.68 3.71 -8.45
C ALA A 124 3.71 4.64 -7.70
N MET A 125 3.16 4.16 -6.58
CA MET A 125 2.35 4.99 -5.68
C MET A 125 3.26 5.66 -4.65
N PRO A 126 3.17 6.99 -4.45
CA PRO A 126 3.94 7.65 -3.42
C PRO A 126 3.60 7.09 -2.03
N TYR A 127 4.65 6.85 -1.26
CA TYR A 127 4.63 6.24 0.05
C TYR A 127 5.35 7.16 1.04
N ILE A 128 4.65 7.53 2.12
CA ILE A 128 5.19 8.39 3.17
C ILE A 128 5.25 7.58 4.47
N PRO A 129 6.44 7.11 4.91
CA PRO A 129 6.58 6.45 6.20
C PRO A 129 6.36 7.47 7.32
N LEU A 130 5.39 7.21 8.20
CA LEU A 130 5.17 8.04 9.39
C LEU A 130 6.06 7.57 10.55
N ASN A 131 6.17 6.25 10.72
CA ASN A 131 7.05 5.59 11.67
C ASN A 131 7.30 4.12 11.23
N ARG A 132 7.78 3.24 12.13
CA ARG A 132 8.05 1.82 11.81
C ARG A 132 6.79 0.95 11.65
N GLU A 133 5.66 1.46 12.10
CA GLU A 133 4.38 0.76 12.20
C GLU A 133 3.31 1.38 11.30
N GLU A 134 3.55 2.58 10.75
CA GLU A 134 2.54 3.37 10.04
C GLU A 134 3.09 4.07 8.81
N PHE A 135 2.26 4.18 7.78
CA PHE A 135 2.56 4.92 6.57
C PHE A 135 1.30 5.49 5.91
N LEU A 136 1.50 6.48 5.05
CA LEU A 136 0.48 6.97 4.14
C LEU A 136 0.79 6.49 2.72
N LEU A 137 -0.20 5.89 2.08
CA LEU A 137 -0.19 5.59 0.66
C LEU A 137 -0.96 6.66 -0.10
N VAL A 138 -0.28 7.36 -1.01
CA VAL A 138 -0.91 8.37 -1.85
C VAL A 138 -1.43 7.69 -3.12
N THR A 139 -2.75 7.70 -3.28
CA THR A 139 -3.43 7.22 -4.49
C THR A 139 -3.90 8.42 -5.32
N ARG A 140 -4.36 8.15 -6.54
CA ARG A 140 -4.98 9.19 -7.39
C ARG A 140 -6.18 9.89 -6.73
N TYR A 141 -6.87 9.20 -5.81
CA TYR A 141 -8.15 9.65 -5.25
C TYR A 141 -8.08 10.02 -3.77
N GLY A 142 -6.90 9.98 -3.16
CA GLY A 142 -6.72 10.35 -1.75
C GLY A 142 -5.50 9.71 -1.12
N MET A 143 -5.37 9.90 0.18
CA MET A 143 -4.31 9.28 1.00
C MET A 143 -4.93 8.22 1.89
N ILE A 144 -4.33 7.03 1.89
CA ILE A 144 -4.76 5.90 2.71
C ILE A 144 -3.74 5.74 3.83
N HIS A 145 -4.19 5.88 5.07
CA HIS A 145 -3.37 5.60 6.23
C HIS A 145 -3.37 4.10 6.50
N PHE A 146 -2.19 3.49 6.47
CA PHE A 146 -1.95 2.11 6.86
C PHE A 146 -1.21 2.06 8.18
N CYS A 147 -1.59 1.12 9.02
CA CYS A 147 -0.99 0.89 10.31
C CYS A 147 -0.81 -0.64 10.51
N LYS A 148 0.24 -1.09 11.21
CA LYS A 148 0.44 -2.52 11.49
C LYS A 148 -0.67 -3.04 12.39
N LYS A 149 -1.27 -4.18 12.01
CA LYS A 149 -2.46 -4.77 12.65
C LYS A 149 -2.42 -4.82 14.18
N VAL A 150 -1.26 -5.12 14.76
CA VAL A 150 -1.07 -5.22 16.23
C VAL A 150 -1.20 -3.87 16.92
N VAL A 151 -0.78 -2.78 16.26
CA VAL A 151 -0.81 -1.42 16.80
C VAL A 151 -2.18 -0.77 16.57
N CYS A 152 -2.83 -1.07 15.44
CA CYS A 152 -4.08 -0.37 15.10
C CYS A 152 -5.25 -0.71 16.00
N SER A 153 -5.27 -1.87 16.67
CA SER A 153 -6.34 -2.18 17.63
C SER A 153 -6.46 -1.17 18.78
N GLU A 154 -5.42 -0.35 19.00
CA GLU A 154 -5.41 0.72 20.01
C GLU A 154 -5.94 2.06 19.48
N LEU A 155 -6.10 2.22 18.16
CA LEU A 155 -6.62 3.45 17.54
C LEU A 155 -8.14 3.37 17.40
N SER A 156 -8.88 4.38 17.86
CA SER A 156 -10.36 4.38 17.86
C SER A 156 -10.98 4.16 16.48
N THR A 157 -10.35 4.67 15.39
CA THR A 157 -10.78 4.46 13.99
C THR A 157 -10.68 2.99 13.53
N TYR A 158 -9.95 2.16 14.26
CA TYR A 158 -9.66 0.76 13.96
C TYR A 158 -10.14 -0.20 15.05
N SER A 159 -10.67 0.33 16.16
CA SER A 159 -11.38 -0.46 17.16
C SER A 159 -12.66 -1.03 16.55
N ASN A 160 -12.98 -2.28 16.89
CA ASN A 160 -14.26 -2.91 16.55
C ASN A 160 -15.41 -2.40 17.43
N ASP A 161 -15.16 -1.41 18.28
CA ASP A 161 -16.20 -0.76 19.07
C ASP A 161 -17.15 -0.03 18.11
N ILE A 162 -18.44 -0.38 18.21
CA ILE A 162 -19.53 0.31 17.52
C ILE A 162 -19.34 1.81 17.83
N PRO A 163 -19.30 2.71 16.82
CA PRO A 163 -19.21 4.12 17.11
C PRO A 163 -20.40 4.51 17.99
N ASP A 164 -20.12 5.09 19.16
CA ASP A 164 -21.11 5.82 19.94
C ASP A 164 -21.57 7.00 19.08
N VAL A 165 -22.56 6.75 18.23
CA VAL A 165 -23.30 7.80 17.57
C VAL A 165 -24.24 8.36 18.64
N ASP A 166 -23.75 9.38 19.34
CA ASP A 166 -24.61 10.31 20.08
C ASP A 166 -25.58 10.95 19.07
N MET A 167 -26.76 10.35 18.92
CA MET A 167 -27.91 11.02 18.33
C MET A 167 -28.52 11.92 19.39
N ASN A 168 -28.04 13.16 19.46
CA ASN A 168 -28.77 14.29 20.03
C ASN A 168 -29.42 15.12 18.93
#